data_AF-A0A212KBW1-F1
#
_entry.id   AF-A0A212KBW1-F1
#
_cell.length_a   1.000
_cell.length_b   1.000
_cell.length_c   1.000
_cell.angle_alpha   90.00
_cell.angle_beta   90.00
_cell.angle_gamma   90.00
#
_symmetry.space_group_name_H-M   'P 1'
#
loop_
_entity.id
_entity.type
_entity.pdbx_description
1 polymer ?
#
loop_
_entity_poly.entity_id
_entity_poly.type
_entity_poly.pdbx_seq_one_letter_code
_entity_poly.pdbx_strand_id
1 'polypeptide(L)'
;MNMIRVIAKKDGFRRAGRAWVGTTELPERIFTDAELHQLQSEPMLVVQEFEIEDETKGEDAPKPTEPESETKAKPSAKPTAAK
;
A
#
# COMPACT_ATOMS: atom_id res chain seq x y z
N MET A 1 7.12 -20.87 1.42
CA MET A 1 7.54 -19.49 1.07
C MET A 1 6.87 -18.51 2.03
N ASN A 2 7.63 -17.55 2.58
CA ASN A 2 7.08 -16.52 3.46
C ASN A 2 6.30 -15.47 2.68
N MET A 3 5.05 -15.28 3.08
CA MET A 3 4.13 -14.29 2.55
C MET A 3 3.66 -13.34 3.65
N ILE A 4 3.36 -12.12 3.23
CA ILE A 4 2.86 -11.05 4.08
C ILE A 4 1.52 -10.61 3.54
N ARG A 5 0.48 -10.76 4.37
CA ARG A 5 -0.84 -10.20 4.14
C ARG A 5 -0.94 -8.85 4.84
N VAL A 6 -1.20 -7.81 4.09
CA VAL A 6 -1.46 -6.45 4.58
C VAL A 6 -2.93 -6.13 4.36
N ILE A 7 -3.65 -5.81 5.42
CA ILE A 7 -5.06 -5.40 5.39
C ILE A 7 -5.14 -3.92 5.76
N ALA A 8 -5.66 -3.10 4.84
CA ALA A 8 -5.91 -1.69 5.10
C ALA A 8 -7.26 -1.50 5.79
N LYS A 9 -7.27 -0.88 6.98
CA LYS A 9 -8.52 -0.50 7.66
C LYS A 9 -9.20 0.69 6.98
N LYS A 10 -8.43 1.49 6.25
CA LYS A 10 -8.89 2.64 5.47
C LYS A 10 -8.33 2.55 4.07
N ASP A 11 -9.23 2.52 3.10
CA ASP A 11 -8.85 2.48 1.69
C ASP A 11 -8.10 3.74 1.25
N GLY A 12 -7.09 3.55 0.41
CA GLY A 12 -6.26 4.62 -0.14
C GLY A 12 -5.19 5.13 0.83
N PHE A 13 -4.96 4.43 1.94
CA PHE A 13 -3.96 4.80 2.92
C PHE A 13 -2.54 4.47 2.42
N ARG A 14 -1.58 5.38 2.63
CA ARG A 14 -0.24 5.29 2.01
C ARG A 14 0.88 5.05 3.02
N ARG A 15 1.62 3.94 2.89
CA ARG A 15 2.83 3.59 3.65
C ARG A 15 3.77 2.71 2.85
N ALA A 16 5.07 2.72 3.21
CA ALA A 16 6.12 2.00 2.49
C ALA A 16 6.10 2.32 0.98
N GLY A 17 5.89 3.60 0.63
CA GLY A 17 5.85 4.05 -0.77
C GLY A 17 4.62 3.62 -1.59
N ARG A 18 3.70 2.83 -1.04
CA ARG A 18 2.52 2.30 -1.75
C ARG A 18 1.20 2.73 -1.11
N ALA A 19 0.14 2.81 -1.92
CA ALA A 19 -1.22 2.93 -1.44
C ALA A 19 -1.81 1.53 -1.18
N TRP A 20 -2.38 1.33 0.00
CA TRP A 20 -3.03 0.11 0.43
C TRP A 20 -4.55 0.26 0.36
N VAL A 21 -5.22 -0.78 -0.13
CA VAL A 21 -6.67 -0.86 -0.32
C VAL A 21 -7.08 -2.30 -0.07
N GLY A 22 -8.11 -2.52 0.74
CA GLY A 22 -8.57 -3.86 1.10
C GLY A 22 -7.46 -4.77 1.65
N THR A 23 -7.42 -6.01 1.16
CA THR A 23 -6.43 -7.04 1.53
C THR A 23 -5.45 -7.26 0.40
N THR A 24 -4.15 -7.25 0.70
CA THR A 24 -3.08 -7.47 -0.28
C THR A 24 -2.09 -8.48 0.27
N GLU A 25 -1.74 -9.49 -0.54
CA GLU A 25 -0.77 -10.53 -0.17
C GLU A 25 0.46 -10.44 -1.07
N LEU A 26 1.63 -10.35 -0.45
CA LEU A 26 2.89 -10.11 -1.14
C LEU A 26 4.00 -10.92 -0.46
N PRO A 27 5.00 -11.41 -1.22
CA PRO A 27 6.10 -12.15 -0.63
C PRO A 27 6.98 -11.23 0.21
N GLU A 28 7.43 -11.71 1.37
CA GLU A 28 8.26 -10.93 2.29
C GLU A 28 9.49 -10.31 1.60
N ARG A 29 10.08 -11.04 0.65
CA ARG A 29 11.27 -10.66 -0.12
C ARG A 29 11.17 -9.34 -0.91
N ILE A 30 9.97 -8.82 -1.16
CA ILE A 30 9.80 -7.56 -1.91
C ILE A 30 9.84 -6.34 -1.00
N PHE A 31 9.78 -6.54 0.32
CA PHE A 31 9.87 -5.49 1.31
C PHE A 31 11.29 -5.43 1.85
N THR A 32 11.74 -4.22 2.14
CA THR A 32 12.93 -3.99 2.97
C THR A 32 12.56 -4.04 4.46
N ASP A 33 13.54 -4.30 5.33
CA ASP A 33 13.31 -4.30 6.79
C ASP A 33 12.68 -2.99 7.28
N ALA A 34 13.08 -1.86 6.69
CA ALA A 34 12.53 -0.55 7.01
C ALA A 34 11.05 -0.43 6.61
N GLU A 35 10.66 -0.99 5.46
CA GLU A 35 9.27 -0.98 5.00
C GLU A 35 8.40 -1.91 5.85
N LEU A 36 8.90 -3.10 6.19
CA LEU A 36 8.20 -4.00 7.11
C LEU A 36 7.97 -3.34 8.47
N HIS A 37 9.00 -2.70 9.02
CA HIS A 37 8.87 -1.98 10.28
C HIS A 37 7.85 -0.84 10.19
N GLN A 38 7.79 -0.11 9.08
CA GLN A 38 6.76 0.92 8.85
C GLN A 38 5.36 0.33 8.76
N LEU A 39 5.18 -0.82 8.10
CA LEU A 39 3.89 -1.48 7.97
C LEU A 39 3.40 -2.03 9.32
N GLN A 40 4.29 -2.66 10.09
CA GLN A 40 3.99 -3.21 11.42
C GLN A 40 3.73 -2.12 12.47
N SER A 41 4.44 -0.99 12.38
CA SER A 41 4.26 0.15 13.30
C SER A 41 3.00 0.96 13.02
N GLU A 42 2.32 0.72 11.90
CA GLU A 42 1.20 1.54 11.47
C GLU A 42 -0.15 0.96 11.93
N PRO A 43 -0.88 1.65 12.83
CA PRO A 43 -2.15 1.14 13.38
C PRO A 43 -3.30 1.00 12.36
N MET A 44 -3.20 1.71 11.23
CA MET A 44 -4.17 1.67 10.13
C MET A 44 -3.99 0.46 9.19
N LEU A 45 -2.89 -0.28 9.34
CA LEU A 45 -2.61 -1.50 8.61
C LEU A 45 -2.61 -2.68 9.58
N VAL A 46 -3.02 -3.84 9.10
CA VAL A 46 -2.89 -5.10 9.81
C VAL A 46 -1.96 -5.98 8.98
N VAL A 47 -0.78 -6.27 9.52
CA VAL A 47 0.23 -7.10 8.86
C VAL A 47 0.17 -8.50 9.46
N GLN A 48 0.10 -9.52 8.62
CA GLN A 48 0.12 -10.93 9.00
C GLN A 48 1.19 -11.64 8.18
N GLU A 49 2.12 -12.29 8.86
CA GLU A 49 3.16 -13.12 8.25
C GLU A 49 2.68 -14.58 8.27
N PHE A 50 2.73 -15.25 7.12
CA PHE A 50 2.31 -16.64 7.01
C PHE A 50 3.19 -17.38 6.00
N GLU A 51 3.44 -18.65 6.27
CA GLU A 51 4.19 -19.51 5.37
C GLU A 51 3.22 -20.34 4.53
N ILE A 52 3.38 -20.28 3.21
CA ILE A 52 2.63 -21.12 2.27
C ILE A 52 3.54 -22.28 1.85
N GLU A 53 3.12 -23.50 2.14
CA GLU A 53 3.61 -24.71 1.45
C GLU A 53 2.85 -24.80 0.12
N ASP A 54 3.56 -24.97 -1.00
CA ASP A 54 3.05 -24.90 -2.38
C ASP A 54 1.94 -25.94 -2.69
N GLU A 55 0.75 -25.79 -2.11
CA GLU A 55 -0.48 -26.45 -2.56
C GLU A 55 -1.63 -25.43 -2.52
N THR A 56 -1.97 -24.96 -3.72
CA THR A 56 -3.26 -24.34 -4.10
C THR A 56 -3.55 -22.89 -3.67
N LYS A 57 -3.40 -22.01 -4.66
CA LYS A 57 -4.14 -20.77 -4.95
C LYS A 57 -5.53 -20.69 -4.27
N GLY A 58 -5.71 -19.72 -3.37
CA GLY A 58 -7.01 -19.12 -3.03
C GLY A 58 -6.81 -17.60 -2.95
N GLU A 59 -7.10 -16.84 -4.01
CA GLU A 59 -8.43 -16.32 -4.33
C GLU A 59 -9.05 -15.51 -3.18
N ASP A 60 -8.44 -14.36 -2.84
CA ASP A 60 -9.19 -13.15 -2.49
C ASP A 60 -8.36 -11.91 -2.90
N ALA A 61 -8.13 -11.77 -4.20
CA ALA A 61 -7.73 -10.50 -4.78
C ALA A 61 -9.00 -9.79 -5.24
N PRO A 62 -9.51 -8.76 -4.54
CA PRO A 62 -10.46 -7.85 -5.17
C PRO A 62 -9.70 -7.08 -6.26
N LYS A 63 -9.92 -7.56 -7.48
CA LYS A 63 -9.83 -6.91 -8.79
C LYS A 63 -9.10 -5.54 -8.82
N PRO A 64 -7.94 -5.43 -9.50
CA PRO A 64 -7.27 -4.15 -9.71
C PRO A 64 -8.19 -3.23 -10.52
N THR A 65 -8.64 -2.14 -9.90
CA THR A 65 -9.31 -1.05 -10.60
C THR A 65 -8.35 0.13 -10.62
N GLU A 66 -7.49 0.15 -11.62
CA GLU A 66 -7.02 1.40 -12.21
C GLU A 66 -7.91 1.60 -13.47
N PRO A 67 -8.38 2.81 -13.84
CA PRO A 67 -7.60 4.03 -13.66
C PRO A 67 -8.40 5.35 -13.40
N GLU A 68 -7.61 6.37 -13.06
CA GLU A 68 -7.83 7.83 -13.20
C GLU A 68 -8.86 8.56 -12.32
N SER A 69 -8.32 9.36 -11.39
CA SER A 69 -8.65 10.78 -11.36
C SER A 69 -7.39 11.59 -11.03
N GLU A 70 -6.73 12.02 -12.10
CA GLU A 70 -6.26 13.40 -12.23
C GLU A 70 -7.34 14.33 -11.63
N THR A 71 -7.08 15.26 -10.72
CA THR A 71 -6.41 16.54 -10.95
C THR A 71 -6.41 17.27 -9.61
N LYS A 72 -5.25 17.73 -9.11
CA LYS A 72 -5.05 19.14 -8.74
C LYS A 72 -3.60 19.38 -8.33
N ALA A 73 -2.89 19.99 -9.26
CA ALA A 73 -1.89 20.99 -8.92
C ALA A 73 -2.39 21.83 -7.74
N LYS A 74 -1.64 21.85 -6.64
CA LYS A 74 -1.87 22.85 -5.60
C LYS A 74 -1.50 24.21 -6.20
N PRO A 75 -2.43 25.17 -6.27
CA PRO A 75 -2.09 26.54 -6.58
C PRO A 75 -1.40 27.10 -5.33
N SER A 76 -0.15 27.53 -5.46
CA SER A 76 0.43 28.51 -4.54
C SER A 76 0.64 29.78 -5.33
N ALA A 77 -0.38 30.63 -5.29
CA ALA A 77 -0.26 32.03 -5.65
C ALA A 77 0.81 32.70 -4.77
N LYS A 78 1.81 33.31 -5.41
CA LYS A 78 2.15 34.70 -5.09
C LYS A 78 2.03 35.49 -6.40
N PRO A 79 1.10 36.45 -6.49
CA PRO A 79 1.09 37.39 -7.61
C PRO A 79 2.20 38.44 -7.41
N THR A 80 2.75 38.93 -8.54
CA THR A 80 3.18 40.34 -8.76
C THR A 80 4.36 40.85 -7.90
N ALA A 81 5.41 41.51 -8.41
CA ALA A 81 5.67 42.12 -9.70
C ALA A 81 7.19 42.30 -9.88
N ALA A 82 7.58 42.39 -11.15
CA ALA A 82 8.81 43.01 -11.59
C ALA A 82 8.81 44.51 -11.25
N LYS A 83 9.93 45.01 -10.75
CA LYS A 83 10.61 46.17 -11.31
C LYS A 83 12.09 46.15 -10.91
#